data_AF-A0A3B9KP34-F1
#
_entry.id   AF-A0A3B9KP34-F1
#
_cell.length_a   1.000
_cell.length_b   1.000
_cell.length_c   1.000
_cell.angle_alpha   90.00
_cell.angle_beta   90.00
_cell.angle_gamma   90.00
#
_symmetry.space_group_name_H-M   'P 1'
#
loop_
_entity.id
_entity.type
_entity.pdbx_description
1 polymer ?
#
loop_
_entity_poly.entity_id
_entity_poly.type
_entity_poly.pdbx_seq_one_letter_code
_entity_poly.pdbx_strand_id
1 'polypeptide(L)'
;MYRNITLASDRNKNLVETRWGDDNYLYLHHPGWTFPSDCVRKRPIIYFDDLLQILYEKIRYQYDFPTYIQEVLTDIEKNENFAMMVDKSLLHQAFRKVLIYHSYSFTSEEILLNEDDFAVSRNENIIDKLMEDLKNAIQDIYYHKGKIDLSMLTNYHIIIKHYFSDLIKDGHADALPEYWNTFCPGTDTFVDHKSRLEYLIRLGKEKMRFLYKKI
;
A
#
# COMPACT_ATOMS: atom_id res chain seq x y z
N MET A 1 4.52 9.46 -5.36
CA MET A 1 3.13 9.60 -4.89
C MET A 1 2.81 8.64 -3.76
N TYR A 2 2.82 7.31 -3.98
CA TYR A 2 2.39 6.31 -2.98
C TYR A 2 3.11 6.32 -1.62
N ARG A 3 4.40 6.70 -1.59
CA ARG A 3 5.18 6.91 -0.35
C ARG A 3 4.61 7.98 0.60
N ASN A 4 3.67 8.80 0.16
CA ASN A 4 3.20 9.94 0.95
C ASN A 4 1.99 9.62 1.83
N ILE A 5 1.21 8.58 1.53
CA ILE A 5 0.05 8.19 2.37
C ILE A 5 0.55 7.49 3.63
N THR A 6 1.55 6.62 3.50
CA THR A 6 2.16 5.90 4.63
C THR A 6 2.91 6.80 5.61
N LEU A 7 3.44 7.93 5.14
CA LEU A 7 4.12 8.92 5.97
C LEU A 7 3.21 10.10 6.34
N ALA A 8 1.92 10.02 6.06
CA ALA A 8 1.01 11.14 6.28
C ALA A 8 0.88 11.47 7.77
N SER A 9 0.72 10.45 8.62
CA SER A 9 0.71 10.57 10.09
C SER A 9 2.01 11.15 10.63
N ASP A 10 3.17 10.69 10.14
CA ASP A 10 4.47 11.21 10.55
C ASP A 10 4.70 12.68 10.16
N ARG A 11 4.13 13.10 9.03
CA ARG A 11 4.31 14.45 8.47
C ARG A 11 3.25 15.44 8.95
N ASN A 12 2.12 14.96 9.47
CA ASN A 12 1.01 15.79 9.91
C ASN A 12 0.56 15.36 11.31
N LYS A 13 0.83 16.23 12.30
CA LYS A 13 0.50 16.00 13.71
C LYS A 13 -0.99 15.84 14.00
N ASN A 14 -1.84 16.27 13.07
CA ASN A 14 -3.29 16.13 13.19
C ASN A 14 -3.77 14.75 12.71
N LEU A 15 -2.91 13.92 12.11
CA LEU A 15 -3.27 12.59 11.64
C LEU A 15 -2.75 11.56 12.62
N VAL A 16 -3.65 10.72 13.14
CA VAL A 16 -3.28 9.58 13.98
C VAL A 16 -3.55 8.30 13.23
N GLU A 17 -2.60 7.39 13.33
CA GLU A 17 -2.71 6.03 12.84
C GLU A 17 -2.83 5.08 14.02
N THR A 18 -3.80 4.17 13.97
CA THR A 18 -4.00 3.15 15.00
C THR A 18 -4.50 1.86 14.39
N ARG A 19 -4.18 0.74 15.03
CA ARG A 19 -4.68 -0.58 14.65
C ARG A 19 -5.99 -0.88 15.37
N TRP A 20 -6.95 -1.47 14.66
CA TRP A 20 -8.19 -2.01 15.25
C TRP A 20 -8.59 -3.31 14.57
N GLY A 21 -8.50 -4.42 15.31
CA GLY A 21 -8.55 -5.74 14.68
C GLY A 21 -7.28 -5.98 13.85
N ASP A 22 -7.47 -6.42 12.62
CA ASP A 22 -6.38 -6.71 11.68
C ASP A 22 -6.02 -5.52 10.78
N ASP A 23 -6.81 -4.45 10.82
CA ASP A 23 -6.66 -3.31 9.92
C ASP A 23 -6.04 -2.07 10.60
N ASN A 24 -5.43 -1.21 9.80
CA ASN A 24 -4.86 0.07 10.21
C ASN A 24 -5.78 1.21 9.79
N TYR A 25 -6.15 2.07 10.74
CA TYR A 25 -7.07 3.18 10.54
C TYR A 25 -6.37 4.53 10.70
N LEU A 26 -6.80 5.50 9.90
CA LEU A 26 -6.43 6.90 9.99
C LEU A 26 -7.61 7.75 10.46
N TYR A 27 -7.35 8.68 11.38
CA TYR A 27 -8.34 9.64 11.88
C TYR A 27 -7.68 10.97 12.29
N LEU A 28 -8.50 12.00 12.49
CA LEU A 28 -8.02 13.31 12.96
C LEU A 28 -7.81 13.29 14.48
N HIS A 29 -6.63 13.76 14.90
CA HIS A 29 -6.32 13.92 16.31
C HIS A 29 -7.20 15.00 16.93
N HIS A 30 -7.92 14.63 17.97
CA HIS A 30 -8.64 15.56 18.82
C HIS A 30 -8.19 15.37 20.26
N PRO A 31 -7.69 16.43 20.94
CA PRO A 31 -7.25 16.32 22.32
C PRO A 31 -8.35 15.77 23.23
N GLY A 32 -8.04 14.71 23.97
CA GLY A 32 -8.96 14.07 24.91
C GLY A 32 -9.89 13.01 24.30
N TRP A 33 -9.85 12.78 22.99
CA TRP A 33 -10.56 11.66 22.38
C TRP A 33 -9.84 10.34 22.62
N THR A 34 -10.63 9.28 22.68
CA THR A 34 -10.23 7.89 22.88
C THR A 34 -10.69 7.02 21.72
N PHE A 35 -9.75 6.29 21.13
CA PHE A 35 -10.05 5.30 20.10
C PHE A 35 -10.42 3.95 20.74
N PRO A 36 -11.43 3.20 20.24
CA PRO A 36 -12.33 3.52 19.12
C PRO A 36 -13.59 4.31 19.53
N SER A 37 -13.86 4.49 20.83
CA SER A 37 -15.14 4.98 21.35
C SER A 37 -15.61 6.29 20.73
N ASP A 38 -14.72 7.27 20.60
CA ASP A 38 -15.06 8.59 20.07
C ASP A 38 -15.10 8.64 18.53
N CYS A 39 -14.40 7.71 17.87
CA CYS A 39 -14.27 7.65 16.41
C CYS A 39 -15.40 6.85 15.74
N VAL A 40 -15.80 5.72 16.34
CA VAL A 40 -16.76 4.80 15.72
C VAL A 40 -18.20 5.27 15.94
N ARG A 41 -18.54 5.85 17.11
CA ARG A 41 -19.88 6.40 17.46
C ARG A 41 -21.09 5.54 17.02
N LYS A 42 -20.93 4.22 16.92
CA LYS A 42 -21.93 3.27 16.36
C LYS A 42 -22.36 3.57 14.90
N ARG A 43 -21.54 4.29 14.14
CA ARG A 43 -21.72 4.55 12.72
C ARG A 43 -20.93 3.52 11.90
N PRO A 44 -21.38 3.20 10.69
CA PRO A 44 -20.65 2.32 9.79
C PRO A 44 -19.31 2.96 9.36
N ILE A 45 -18.33 2.13 9.05
CA ILE A 45 -17.11 2.56 8.36
C ILE A 45 -17.51 2.99 6.94
N ILE A 46 -16.86 4.04 6.42
CA ILE A 46 -17.11 4.52 5.06
C ILE A 46 -16.86 3.42 4.02
N TYR A 47 -17.73 3.31 3.03
CA TYR A 47 -17.56 2.38 1.92
C TYR A 47 -16.66 2.96 0.84
N PHE A 48 -16.10 2.10 -0.01
CA PHE A 48 -15.17 2.50 -1.06
C PHE A 48 -15.76 3.55 -2.02
N ASP A 49 -16.98 3.33 -2.50
CA ASP A 49 -17.63 4.21 -3.47
C ASP A 49 -17.92 5.61 -2.90
N ASP A 50 -18.35 5.68 -1.64
CA ASP A 50 -18.57 6.95 -0.93
C ASP A 50 -17.24 7.71 -0.76
N LEU A 51 -16.16 6.99 -0.44
CA LEU A 51 -14.82 7.56 -0.32
C LEU A 51 -14.29 8.09 -1.66
N LEU A 52 -14.53 7.35 -2.76
CA LEU A 52 -14.19 7.80 -4.10
C LEU A 52 -14.92 9.09 -4.46
N GLN A 53 -16.22 9.19 -4.14
CA GLN A 53 -17.00 10.39 -4.41
C GLN A 53 -16.38 11.62 -3.71
N ILE A 54 -16.06 11.48 -2.41
CA ILE A 54 -15.38 12.54 -1.64
C ILE A 54 -14.05 12.94 -2.32
N LEU A 55 -13.26 11.95 -2.76
CA LEU A 55 -11.96 12.20 -3.38
C LEU A 55 -12.06 12.89 -4.76
N TYR A 56 -13.00 12.46 -5.61
CA TYR A 56 -13.21 13.06 -6.93
C TYR A 56 -13.65 14.53 -6.84
N GLU A 57 -14.43 14.89 -5.82
CA GLU A 57 -14.87 16.28 -5.60
C GLU A 57 -13.73 17.21 -5.14
N LYS A 58 -12.65 16.65 -4.57
CA LYS A 58 -11.65 17.42 -3.80
C LYS A 58 -10.24 17.40 -4.36
N ILE A 59 -9.84 16.38 -5.11
CA ILE A 59 -8.48 16.31 -5.64
C ILE A 59 -8.26 17.46 -6.64
N ARG A 60 -7.42 18.43 -6.25
CA ARG A 60 -7.00 19.59 -7.04
C ARG A 60 -5.49 19.56 -7.19
N TYR A 61 -4.96 18.84 -8.20
CA TYR A 61 -3.57 18.55 -8.64
C TYR A 61 -2.32 19.29 -8.06
N GLN A 62 -2.45 20.37 -7.30
CA GLN A 62 -1.41 21.24 -6.77
C GLN A 62 -1.07 21.05 -5.27
N TYR A 63 -1.80 20.24 -4.49
CA TYR A 63 -1.55 20.09 -3.04
C TYR A 63 -0.70 18.86 -2.64
N ASP A 64 -0.09 18.94 -1.45
CA ASP A 64 0.65 17.84 -0.82
C ASP A 64 -0.29 16.78 -0.24
N PHE A 65 0.08 15.50 -0.36
CA PHE A 65 -0.73 14.33 0.00
C PHE A 65 -1.21 14.29 1.46
N PRO A 66 -0.39 14.64 2.48
CA PRO A 66 -0.86 14.72 3.86
C PRO A 66 -1.96 15.76 4.06
N THR A 67 -1.99 16.82 3.23
CA THR A 67 -3.06 17.84 3.28
C THR A 67 -4.36 17.24 2.74
N TYR A 68 -4.31 16.53 1.61
CA TYR A 68 -5.49 15.83 1.07
C TYR A 68 -6.09 14.83 2.04
N ILE A 69 -5.26 14.03 2.70
CA ILE A 69 -5.74 13.05 3.67
C ILE A 69 -6.47 13.76 4.82
N GLN A 70 -5.93 14.88 5.30
CA GLN A 70 -6.59 15.68 6.33
C GLN A 70 -7.93 16.25 5.85
N GLU A 71 -8.00 16.78 4.64
CA GLU A 71 -9.25 17.32 4.07
C GLU A 71 -10.32 16.24 3.92
N VAL A 72 -9.95 15.07 3.39
CA VAL A 72 -10.84 13.91 3.25
C VAL A 72 -11.35 13.46 4.61
N LEU A 73 -10.48 13.32 5.61
CA LEU A 73 -10.89 12.94 6.97
C LEU A 73 -11.76 14.01 7.62
N THR A 74 -11.54 15.29 7.32
CA THR A 74 -12.37 16.39 7.82
C THR A 74 -13.79 16.32 7.25
N ASP A 75 -13.93 15.96 5.97
CA ASP A 75 -15.25 15.80 5.35
C ASP A 75 -15.97 14.55 5.85
N ILE A 76 -15.23 13.47 6.10
CA ILE A 76 -15.77 12.25 6.74
C ILE A 76 -16.22 12.54 8.16
N GLU A 77 -15.46 13.33 8.93
CA GLU A 77 -15.84 13.74 10.28
C GLU A 77 -17.13 14.57 10.29
N LYS A 78 -17.30 15.49 9.33
CA LYS A 78 -18.52 16.29 9.16
C LYS A 78 -19.70 15.46 8.66
N ASN A 79 -19.44 14.34 8.00
CA ASN A 79 -20.48 13.46 7.50
C ASN A 79 -21.02 12.59 8.63
N GLU A 80 -22.27 12.84 9.03
CA GLU A 80 -22.88 12.12 10.14
C GLU A 80 -23.22 10.65 9.85
N ASN A 81 -23.07 10.20 8.60
CA ASN A 81 -23.39 8.84 8.19
C ASN A 81 -22.28 7.85 8.49
N PHE A 82 -21.04 8.30 8.67
CA PHE A 82 -19.87 7.43 8.80
C PHE A 82 -19.13 7.60 10.12
N ALA A 83 -18.37 6.57 10.49
CA ALA A 83 -17.35 6.65 11.52
C ALA A 83 -16.28 7.67 11.12
N MET A 84 -15.74 8.39 12.10
CA MET A 84 -14.78 9.49 11.91
C MET A 84 -13.35 8.96 11.70
N MET A 85 -13.21 7.92 10.87
CA MET A 85 -11.97 7.21 10.60
C MET A 85 -12.08 6.47 9.26
N VAL A 86 -10.93 6.16 8.67
CA VAL A 86 -10.86 5.42 7.40
C VAL A 86 -9.78 4.37 7.48
N ASP A 87 -10.08 3.18 6.96
CA ASP A 87 -9.08 2.14 6.72
C ASP A 87 -8.00 2.68 5.76
N LYS A 88 -6.73 2.54 6.15
CA LYS A 88 -5.60 3.08 5.40
C LYS A 88 -5.43 2.43 4.03
N SER A 89 -5.69 1.13 3.92
CA SER A 89 -5.65 0.38 2.65
C SER A 89 -6.78 0.83 1.73
N LEU A 90 -8.00 1.01 2.26
CA LEU A 90 -9.16 1.55 1.53
C LEU A 90 -8.84 2.95 0.98
N LEU A 91 -8.28 3.82 1.82
CA LEU A 91 -7.85 5.16 1.44
C LEU A 91 -6.78 5.13 0.35
N HIS A 92 -5.77 4.27 0.49
CA HIS A 92 -4.72 4.09 -0.51
C HIS A 92 -5.29 3.65 -1.86
N GLN A 93 -6.17 2.64 -1.87
CA GLN A 93 -6.83 2.16 -3.08
C GLN A 93 -7.65 3.26 -3.75
N ALA A 94 -8.39 4.04 -2.96
CA ALA A 94 -9.25 5.11 -3.48
C ALA A 94 -8.42 6.25 -4.09
N PHE A 95 -7.37 6.72 -3.40
CA PHE A 95 -6.44 7.70 -3.96
C PHE A 95 -5.80 7.19 -5.25
N ARG A 96 -5.39 5.92 -5.26
CA ARG A 96 -4.79 5.32 -6.45
C ARG A 96 -5.76 5.34 -7.63
N LYS A 97 -7.03 4.97 -7.44
CA LYS A 97 -8.04 4.98 -8.50
C LYS A 97 -8.24 6.40 -9.05
N VAL A 98 -8.42 7.39 -8.17
CA VAL A 98 -8.63 8.78 -8.57
C VAL A 98 -7.40 9.38 -9.27
N LEU A 99 -6.18 9.11 -8.77
CA LEU A 99 -4.95 9.61 -9.40
C LEU A 99 -4.67 8.95 -10.75
N ILE A 100 -4.99 7.67 -10.91
CA ILE A 100 -4.90 6.97 -12.19
C ILE A 100 -5.86 7.61 -13.19
N TYR A 101 -7.13 7.79 -12.81
CA TYR A 101 -8.15 8.48 -13.62
C TYR A 101 -7.66 9.85 -14.10
N HIS A 102 -7.04 10.60 -13.20
CA HIS A 102 -6.49 11.93 -13.46
C HIS A 102 -5.17 11.94 -14.27
N SER A 103 -4.45 10.82 -14.33
CA SER A 103 -3.23 10.67 -15.14
C SER A 103 -3.49 10.30 -16.60
N TYR A 104 -4.70 9.83 -16.92
CA TYR A 104 -5.11 9.56 -18.29
C TYR A 104 -5.59 10.85 -18.97
N SER A 105 -4.90 11.26 -20.04
CA SER A 105 -5.49 12.19 -21.00
C SER A 105 -6.67 11.48 -21.66
N PHE A 106 -7.89 11.90 -21.36
CA PHE A 106 -9.10 11.30 -21.92
C PHE A 106 -9.09 11.36 -23.45
N THR A 107 -8.72 10.24 -24.06
CA THR A 107 -9.13 9.86 -25.41
C THR A 107 -9.71 8.46 -25.33
N SER A 108 -10.95 8.36 -24.82
CA SER A 108 -11.98 7.32 -25.06
C SER A 108 -12.79 7.02 -23.80
N GLU A 109 -14.12 7.12 -23.94
CA GLU A 109 -15.16 6.95 -22.90
C GLU A 109 -15.41 5.47 -22.50
N GLU A 110 -14.55 4.52 -22.89
CA GLU A 110 -14.83 3.08 -22.75
C GLU A 110 -14.33 2.43 -21.44
N ILE A 111 -13.58 3.12 -20.58
CA ILE A 111 -12.91 2.45 -19.45
C ILE A 111 -13.81 2.28 -18.20
N LEU A 112 -14.90 3.02 -18.08
CA LEU A 112 -15.66 3.15 -16.83
C LEU A 112 -16.46 1.91 -16.36
N LEU A 113 -16.61 0.87 -17.18
CA LEU A 113 -17.54 -0.25 -16.89
C LEU A 113 -16.88 -1.56 -16.41
N ASN A 114 -15.55 -1.68 -16.40
CA ASN A 114 -14.84 -2.92 -15.98
C ASN A 114 -13.58 -2.67 -15.13
N GLU A 115 -13.52 -1.54 -14.40
CA GLU A 115 -12.26 -1.04 -13.79
C GLU A 115 -11.68 -1.89 -12.66
N ASP A 116 -12.51 -2.56 -11.85
CA ASP A 116 -12.00 -3.33 -10.71
C ASP A 116 -11.30 -4.62 -11.16
N ASP A 117 -11.85 -5.34 -12.14
CA ASP A 117 -11.18 -6.49 -12.77
C ASP A 117 -9.92 -6.06 -13.53
N PHE A 118 -9.94 -4.88 -14.17
CA PHE A 118 -8.77 -4.37 -14.89
C PHE A 118 -7.65 -3.94 -13.95
N ALA A 119 -7.98 -3.35 -12.80
CA ALA A 119 -7.00 -2.93 -11.78
C ALA A 119 -6.39 -4.12 -11.03
N VAL A 120 -7.20 -5.13 -10.67
CA VAL A 120 -6.73 -6.38 -10.08
C VAL A 120 -5.86 -7.15 -11.07
N SER A 121 -6.33 -7.36 -12.30
CA SER A 121 -5.55 -8.00 -13.37
C SER A 121 -4.25 -7.26 -13.66
N ARG A 122 -4.25 -5.92 -13.64
CA ARG A 122 -3.04 -5.11 -13.83
C ARG A 122 -2.07 -5.24 -12.65
N ASN A 123 -2.56 -5.33 -11.42
CA ASN A 123 -1.71 -5.53 -10.24
C ASN A 123 -1.03 -6.89 -10.28
N GLU A 124 -1.79 -7.95 -10.56
CA GLU A 124 -1.25 -9.30 -10.73
C GLU A 124 -0.23 -9.32 -11.87
N ASN A 125 -0.53 -8.70 -13.01
CA ASN A 125 0.42 -8.58 -14.12
C ASN A 125 1.71 -7.82 -13.76
N ILE A 126 1.63 -6.77 -12.92
CA ILE A 126 2.82 -6.04 -12.45
C ILE A 126 3.64 -6.91 -11.49
N ILE A 127 2.98 -7.61 -10.57
CA ILE A 127 3.63 -8.52 -9.63
C ILE A 127 4.32 -9.65 -10.38
N ASP A 128 3.64 -10.30 -11.33
CA ASP A 128 4.19 -11.42 -12.08
C ASP A 128 5.43 -11.01 -12.89
N LYS A 129 5.36 -9.87 -13.60
CA LYS A 129 6.51 -9.30 -14.32
C LYS A 129 7.66 -8.94 -13.38
N LEU A 130 7.36 -8.35 -12.23
CA LEU A 130 8.36 -8.01 -11.22
C LEU A 130 9.02 -9.26 -10.66
N MET A 131 8.24 -10.30 -10.40
CA MET A 131 8.72 -11.56 -9.85
C MET A 131 9.55 -12.36 -10.85
N GLU A 132 9.20 -12.36 -12.13
CA GLU A 132 10.02 -12.95 -13.20
C GLU A 132 11.42 -12.30 -13.24
N ASP A 133 11.43 -10.96 -13.24
CA ASP A 133 12.65 -10.16 -13.24
C ASP A 133 13.52 -10.37 -11.98
N LEU A 134 12.89 -10.45 -10.81
CA LEU A 134 13.59 -10.64 -9.54
C LEU A 134 14.06 -12.08 -9.36
N LYS A 135 13.31 -13.07 -9.85
CA LYS A 135 13.67 -14.49 -9.78
C LYS A 135 15.00 -14.75 -10.46
N ASN A 136 15.19 -14.22 -11.67
CA ASN A 136 16.45 -14.32 -12.40
C ASN A 136 17.59 -13.66 -11.60
N ALA A 137 17.35 -12.47 -11.04
CA ALA A 137 18.35 -11.78 -10.22
C ALA A 137 18.73 -12.54 -8.94
N ILE A 138 17.78 -13.16 -8.24
CA ILE A 138 18.06 -13.93 -7.02
C ILE A 138 18.86 -15.19 -7.36
N GLN A 139 18.52 -15.85 -8.47
CA GLN A 139 19.25 -17.01 -8.97
C GLN A 139 20.71 -16.67 -9.30
N ASP A 140 20.94 -15.61 -10.08
CA ASP A 140 22.29 -15.21 -10.53
C ASP A 140 23.17 -14.65 -9.41
N ILE A 141 22.58 -13.89 -8.47
CA ILE A 141 23.34 -13.19 -7.42
C ILE A 141 23.67 -14.13 -6.24
N TYR A 142 22.76 -15.05 -5.90
CA TYR A 142 22.87 -15.84 -4.69
C TYR A 142 22.93 -17.35 -4.95
N TYR A 143 21.97 -17.92 -5.68
CA TYR A 143 21.86 -19.38 -5.82
C TYR A 143 23.00 -19.98 -6.66
N HIS A 144 23.22 -19.52 -7.89
CA HIS A 144 24.28 -20.03 -8.77
C HIS A 144 25.69 -19.78 -8.23
N LYS A 145 25.84 -18.84 -7.30
CA LYS A 145 27.10 -18.55 -6.59
C LYS A 145 27.25 -19.35 -5.29
N GLY A 146 26.33 -20.28 -5.00
CA GLY A 146 26.37 -21.13 -3.81
C GLY A 146 26.19 -20.37 -2.49
N LYS A 147 25.65 -19.14 -2.51
CA LYS A 147 25.48 -18.32 -1.31
C LYS A 147 24.23 -18.67 -0.50
N ILE A 148 23.28 -19.34 -1.13
CA ILE A 148 22.03 -19.85 -0.54
C ILE A 148 21.70 -21.18 -1.21
N ASP A 149 20.95 -22.03 -0.52
CA ASP A 149 20.42 -23.26 -1.09
C ASP A 149 19.05 -23.04 -1.77
N LEU A 150 18.47 -24.13 -2.29
CA LEU A 150 17.18 -24.10 -2.97
C LEU A 150 16.00 -23.78 -2.02
N SER A 151 16.09 -24.19 -0.76
CA SER A 151 15.07 -23.92 0.26
C SER A 151 15.01 -22.41 0.53
N MET A 152 16.16 -21.81 0.79
CA MET A 152 16.30 -20.38 1.06
C MET A 152 15.94 -19.53 -0.18
N LEU A 153 16.28 -20.00 -1.39
CA LEU A 153 15.83 -19.38 -2.63
C LEU A 153 14.30 -19.31 -2.70
N THR A 154 13.62 -20.39 -2.33
CA THR A 154 12.16 -20.46 -2.31
C THR A 154 11.57 -19.48 -1.30
N ASN A 155 12.12 -19.46 -0.08
CA ASN A 155 11.69 -18.54 0.96
C ASN A 155 11.85 -17.07 0.56
N TYR A 156 12.97 -16.72 -0.08
CA TYR A 156 13.21 -15.37 -0.60
C TYR A 156 12.15 -14.97 -1.63
N HIS A 157 11.80 -15.87 -2.56
CA HIS A 157 10.73 -15.59 -3.52
C HIS A 157 9.38 -15.33 -2.85
N ILE A 158 9.04 -16.13 -1.83
CA ILE A 158 7.78 -15.96 -1.07
C ILE A 158 7.76 -14.60 -0.37
N ILE A 159 8.80 -14.28 0.41
CA ILE A 159 8.92 -13.01 1.13
C ILE A 159 8.79 -11.83 0.17
N ILE A 160 9.51 -11.86 -0.96
CA ILE A 160 9.52 -10.77 -1.93
C ILE A 160 8.15 -10.63 -2.60
N LYS A 161 7.51 -11.74 -2.96
CA LYS A 161 6.16 -11.72 -3.55
C LYS A 161 5.16 -11.09 -2.60
N HIS A 162 5.14 -11.51 -1.34
CA HIS A 162 4.25 -10.95 -0.33
C HIS A 162 4.54 -9.47 -0.07
N TYR A 163 5.80 -9.12 0.17
CA TYR A 163 6.21 -7.73 0.38
C TYR A 163 5.73 -6.80 -0.73
N PHE A 164 5.92 -7.18 -2.00
CA PHE A 164 5.50 -6.34 -3.12
C PHE A 164 4.01 -6.40 -3.39
N SER A 165 3.34 -7.52 -3.09
CA SER A 165 1.88 -7.62 -3.14
C SER A 165 1.25 -6.60 -2.18
N ASP A 166 1.67 -6.60 -0.91
CA ASP A 166 1.15 -5.68 0.10
C ASP A 166 1.47 -4.24 -0.29
N LEU A 167 2.71 -3.97 -0.75
CA LEU A 167 3.10 -2.65 -1.19
C LEU A 167 2.27 -2.12 -2.37
N ILE A 168 1.85 -2.99 -3.31
CA ILE A 168 1.06 -2.61 -4.48
C ILE A 168 -0.42 -2.46 -4.14
N LYS A 169 -0.94 -3.36 -3.29
CA LYS A 169 -2.34 -3.42 -2.89
C LYS A 169 -2.67 -2.32 -1.88
N ASP A 170 -1.89 -2.26 -0.81
CA ASP A 170 -2.18 -1.47 0.40
C ASP A 170 -1.29 -0.23 0.51
N GLY A 171 -0.27 -0.12 -0.35
CA GLY A 171 0.67 1.01 -0.32
C GLY A 171 1.66 0.94 0.85
N HIS A 172 1.54 -0.11 1.64
CA HIS A 172 2.34 -0.42 2.81
C HIS A 172 2.78 -1.88 2.73
N ALA A 173 3.96 -2.15 3.25
CA ALA A 173 4.44 -3.50 3.47
C ALA A 173 5.03 -3.52 4.88
N ASP A 174 4.79 -4.59 5.60
CA ASP A 174 5.25 -4.78 6.96
C ASP A 174 6.78 -4.79 7.06
N ALA A 175 7.29 -4.83 8.29
CA ALA A 175 8.72 -4.95 8.50
C ALA A 175 9.23 -6.30 7.95
N LEU A 176 10.39 -6.31 7.29
CA LEU A 176 11.00 -7.54 6.75
C LEU A 176 11.13 -8.70 7.77
N PRO A 177 11.42 -8.46 9.07
CA PRO A 177 11.39 -9.52 10.08
C PRO A 177 10.03 -10.23 10.21
N GLU A 178 8.91 -9.55 9.97
CA GLU A 178 7.57 -10.13 10.09
C GLU A 178 7.31 -11.14 8.96
N TYR A 179 7.64 -10.77 7.73
CA TYR A 179 7.65 -11.69 6.60
C TYR A 179 8.63 -12.86 6.80
N TRP A 180 9.82 -12.58 7.35
CA TRP A 180 10.79 -13.62 7.67
C TRP A 180 10.23 -14.64 8.65
N ASN A 181 9.71 -14.19 9.79
CA ASN A 181 9.19 -15.06 10.83
C ASN A 181 7.98 -15.88 10.35
N THR A 182 7.23 -15.34 9.39
CA THR A 182 6.07 -16.01 8.80
C THR A 182 6.49 -17.09 7.79
N PHE A 183 7.46 -16.79 6.92
CA PHE A 183 7.77 -17.62 5.75
C PHE A 183 9.09 -18.40 5.83
N CYS A 184 9.90 -18.17 6.86
CA CYS A 184 11.15 -18.88 7.11
C CYS A 184 11.16 -19.58 8.48
N PRO A 185 10.28 -20.58 8.72
CA PRO A 185 10.34 -21.36 9.95
C PRO A 185 11.59 -22.25 9.90
N GLY A 186 12.67 -21.81 10.53
CA GLY A 186 13.96 -22.49 10.50
C GLY A 186 14.93 -21.98 11.57
N THR A 187 16.15 -22.52 11.55
CA THR A 187 17.22 -22.15 12.50
C THR A 187 17.96 -20.86 12.11
N ASP A 188 17.83 -20.42 10.86
CA ASP A 188 18.49 -19.22 10.36
C ASP A 188 17.84 -17.96 10.91
N THR A 189 18.67 -16.99 11.30
CA THR A 189 18.16 -15.73 11.84
C THR A 189 17.96 -14.70 10.74
N PHE A 190 16.95 -13.84 10.87
CA PHE A 190 16.74 -12.74 9.94
C PHE A 190 18.01 -11.88 9.77
N VAL A 191 18.83 -11.75 10.82
CA VAL A 191 20.06 -10.96 10.82
C VAL A 191 21.03 -11.43 9.72
N ASP A 192 21.15 -12.74 9.51
CA ASP A 192 22.05 -13.34 8.52
C ASP A 192 21.58 -13.06 7.07
N HIS A 193 20.29 -12.79 6.90
CA HIS A 193 19.64 -12.62 5.60
C HIS A 193 19.23 -11.17 5.30
N LYS A 194 19.24 -10.30 6.31
CA LYS A 194 18.81 -8.90 6.26
C LYS A 194 19.37 -8.17 5.05
N SER A 195 20.69 -8.10 4.92
CA SER A 195 21.34 -7.33 3.84
C SER A 195 20.98 -7.84 2.44
N ARG A 196 20.72 -9.15 2.31
CA ARG A 196 20.33 -9.76 1.03
C ARG A 196 18.89 -9.40 0.67
N LEU A 197 17.98 -9.51 1.64
CA LEU A 197 16.57 -9.14 1.46
C LEU A 197 16.41 -7.65 1.21
N GLU A 198 17.07 -6.79 1.98
CA GLU A 198 17.05 -5.33 1.76
C GLU A 198 17.56 -4.95 0.36
N TYR A 199 18.61 -5.62 -0.12
CA TYR A 199 19.10 -5.44 -1.48
C TYR A 199 18.06 -5.83 -2.53
N LEU A 200 17.39 -6.98 -2.36
CA LEU A 200 16.36 -7.46 -3.29
C LEU A 200 15.13 -6.55 -3.29
N ILE A 201 14.71 -6.04 -2.13
CA ILE A 201 13.65 -5.04 -2.02
C ILE A 201 14.05 -3.74 -2.73
N ARG A 202 15.31 -3.29 -2.58
CA ARG A 202 15.80 -2.12 -3.29
C ARG A 202 15.74 -2.31 -4.80
N LEU A 203 16.21 -3.45 -5.30
CA LEU A 203 16.17 -3.80 -6.72
C LEU A 203 14.73 -3.87 -7.25
N GLY A 204 13.82 -4.49 -6.51
CA GLY A 204 12.41 -4.57 -6.88
C GLY A 204 11.74 -3.20 -6.93
N LYS A 205 12.02 -2.32 -5.97
CA LYS A 205 11.52 -0.93 -5.98
C LYS A 205 12.05 -0.14 -7.17
N GLU A 206 13.31 -0.35 -7.58
CA GLU A 206 13.87 0.26 -8.79
C GLU A 206 13.14 -0.25 -10.04
N LYS A 207 12.94 -1.56 -10.17
CA LYS A 207 12.20 -2.17 -11.28
C LYS A 207 10.74 -1.72 -11.36
N MET A 208 10.03 -1.67 -10.23
CA MET A 208 8.68 -1.12 -10.16
C MET A 208 8.61 0.31 -10.72
N ARG A 209 9.57 1.19 -10.37
CA ARG A 209 9.59 2.55 -10.92
C ARG A 209 9.69 2.58 -12.44
N PHE A 210 10.40 1.63 -13.05
CA PHE A 210 10.45 1.51 -14.51
C PHE A 210 9.14 0.98 -15.08
N LEU A 211 8.53 -0.02 -14.45
CA LEU A 211 7.23 -0.56 -14.87
C LEU A 211 6.13 0.52 -14.83
N TYR A 212 6.08 1.34 -13.78
CA TYR A 212 5.12 2.45 -13.66
C TYR A 212 5.43 3.66 -14.56
N LYS A 213 6.64 3.78 -15.12
CA LYS A 213 6.98 4.85 -16.08
C LYS A 213 6.67 4.49 -17.53
N LYS A 214 6.56 3.19 -17.83
CA LYS A 214 6.25 2.67 -19.16
C LYS A 214 4.75 2.52 -19.44
N ILE A 215 3.93 2.78 -18.42
CA ILE A 215 2.47 2.84 -18.52
C ILE A 215 2.06 4.29 -18.32
#